data_AF-A0A7C1LVZ4-F1
#
_entry.id   AF-A0A7C1LVZ4-F1
#
_cell.length_a   1.000
_cell.length_b   1.000
_cell.length_c   1.000
_cell.angle_alpha   90.00
_cell.angle_beta   90.00
_cell.angle_gamma   90.00
#
_symmetry.space_group_name_H-M   'P 1'
#
loop_
_entity.id
_entity.type
_entity.pdbx_description
1 polymer ?
#
loop_
_entity_poly.entity_id
_entity_poly.type
_entity_poly.pdbx_seq_one_letter_code
_entity_poly.pdbx_strand_id
1 'polypeptide(L)'
;MEIKGKVNSVSGPRDFKGVMQVGFTLEQDKKVWYNVTGEEQLLKELEKSIILKGAEINFEYNEKTKKVGEINVDKMPEKKEGSWAEDMTNFEDLLSAAHEKFKGTLEIRTEILQDGNGSPMIDFEKKRAVFKATVTADGNLFEGHGETTAENISGETAKSWLRIAETRSIVRALRWATNNATVAQEETGGEKPKDGKPIKK
;
A
#
# COMPACT_ATOMS: atom_id res chain seq x y z
N MET A 1 -34.21 -0.66 -8.57
CA MET A 1 -33.80 -1.00 -9.94
C MET A 1 -32.58 -1.89 -9.84
N GLU A 2 -32.45 -2.88 -10.70
CA GLU A 2 -31.26 -3.73 -10.76
C GLU A 2 -30.18 -3.01 -11.58
N ILE A 3 -28.96 -2.95 -11.05
CA ILE A 3 -27.80 -2.36 -11.71
C ILE A 3 -26.74 -3.43 -11.81
N LYS A 4 -26.17 -3.59 -13.01
CA LYS A 4 -25.06 -4.50 -13.28
C LYS A 4 -23.88 -3.73 -13.85
N GLY A 5 -22.68 -4.01 -13.39
CA GLY A 5 -21.49 -3.36 -13.90
C GLY A 5 -20.18 -3.88 -13.35
N LYS A 6 -19.11 -3.45 -14.00
CA LYS A 6 -17.76 -3.72 -13.55
C LYS A 6 -17.28 -2.62 -12.61
N VAL A 7 -16.79 -2.98 -11.43
CA VAL A 7 -16.32 -2.03 -10.43
C VAL A 7 -15.06 -1.31 -10.92
N ASN A 8 -15.09 0.01 -10.94
CA ASN A 8 -13.99 0.87 -11.40
C ASN A 8 -13.12 1.40 -10.26
N SER A 9 -13.74 1.85 -9.17
CA SER A 9 -13.06 2.39 -7.99
C SER A 9 -13.85 2.03 -6.74
N VAL A 10 -13.13 1.88 -5.63
CA VAL A 10 -13.66 1.53 -4.31
C VAL A 10 -13.06 2.49 -3.28
N SER A 11 -13.81 2.86 -2.25
CA SER A 11 -13.35 3.76 -1.19
C SER A 11 -14.05 3.49 0.14
N GLY A 12 -13.27 3.40 1.21
CA GLY A 12 -13.74 2.99 2.53
C GLY A 12 -13.32 1.54 2.84
N PRO A 13 -13.77 0.95 3.96
CA PRO A 13 -14.76 1.49 4.89
C PRO A 13 -14.29 2.78 5.58
N ARG A 14 -15.19 3.75 5.67
CA ARG A 14 -14.93 5.05 6.32
C ARG A 14 -16.19 5.60 6.98
N ASP A 15 -16.02 6.37 8.03
CA ASP A 15 -17.10 7.16 8.60
C ASP A 15 -17.44 8.34 7.67
N PHE A 16 -18.72 8.52 7.39
CA PHE A 16 -19.22 9.73 6.77
C PHE A 16 -20.48 10.20 7.47
N LYS A 17 -20.35 11.30 8.21
CA LYS A 17 -21.45 11.89 9.00
C LYS A 17 -22.02 10.91 10.03
N GLY A 18 -21.16 10.12 10.69
CA GLY A 18 -21.57 9.16 11.72
C GLY A 18 -22.13 7.85 11.17
N VAL A 19 -21.97 7.58 9.88
CA VAL A 19 -22.39 6.34 9.24
C VAL A 19 -21.19 5.71 8.54
N MET A 20 -20.84 4.50 8.97
CA MET A 20 -19.82 3.69 8.31
C MET A 20 -20.31 3.23 6.95
N GLN A 21 -19.50 3.47 5.92
CA GLN A 21 -19.84 3.10 4.56
C GLN A 21 -18.63 2.73 3.68
N VAL A 22 -18.88 1.88 2.69
CA VAL A 22 -18.02 1.61 1.54
C VAL A 22 -18.69 2.15 0.29
N GLY A 23 -17.98 2.99 -0.44
CA GLY A 23 -18.41 3.55 -1.71
C GLY A 23 -17.72 2.87 -2.89
N PHE A 24 -18.42 2.72 -4.00
CA PHE A 24 -17.82 2.27 -5.26
C PHE A 24 -18.43 2.96 -6.49
N THR A 25 -17.72 2.88 -7.61
CA THR A 25 -18.16 3.36 -8.94
C THR A 25 -18.10 2.24 -9.95
N LEU A 26 -18.85 2.33 -11.03
CA LEU A 26 -18.85 1.35 -12.12
C LEU A 26 -18.11 1.91 -13.35
N GLU A 27 -17.57 1.06 -14.21
CA GLU A 27 -16.87 1.48 -15.43
C GLU A 27 -17.76 2.28 -16.38
N GLN A 28 -19.04 1.90 -16.48
CA GLN A 28 -20.02 2.62 -17.29
C GLN A 28 -20.48 3.96 -16.69
N ASP A 29 -20.31 4.14 -15.37
CA ASP A 29 -20.69 5.36 -14.68
C ASP A 29 -19.69 5.71 -13.56
N LYS A 30 -18.58 6.31 -13.98
CA LYS A 30 -17.48 6.68 -13.09
C LYS A 30 -17.78 7.89 -12.21
N LYS A 31 -18.91 8.59 -12.45
CA LYS A 31 -19.28 9.80 -11.71
C LYS A 31 -20.28 9.50 -10.59
N VAL A 32 -21.01 8.40 -10.68
CA VAL A 32 -21.97 7.98 -9.66
C VAL A 32 -21.31 7.06 -8.64
N TRP A 33 -21.39 7.47 -7.37
CA TRP A 33 -20.96 6.67 -6.23
C TRP A 33 -22.15 5.92 -5.62
N TYR A 34 -22.03 4.61 -5.59
CA TYR A 34 -22.93 3.70 -4.88
C TYR A 34 -22.34 3.43 -3.50
N ASN A 35 -23.13 3.61 -2.44
CA ASN A 35 -22.64 3.45 -1.07
C ASN A 35 -23.40 2.34 -0.36
N VAL A 36 -22.64 1.47 0.30
CA VAL A 36 -23.15 0.44 1.21
C VAL A 36 -22.83 0.86 2.62
N THR A 37 -23.83 0.90 3.47
CA THR A 37 -23.69 1.24 4.90
C THR A 37 -23.85 -0.02 5.74
N GLY A 38 -23.06 -0.18 6.78
CA GLY A 38 -23.12 -1.36 7.64
C GLY A 38 -22.10 -1.32 8.77
N GLU A 39 -21.97 -2.43 9.48
CA GLU A 39 -20.93 -2.58 10.50
C GLU A 39 -19.55 -2.64 9.84
N GLU A 40 -18.54 -2.06 10.49
CA GLU A 40 -17.19 -1.91 9.93
C GLU A 40 -16.59 -3.25 9.48
N GLN A 41 -16.77 -4.32 10.27
CA GLN A 41 -16.22 -5.63 9.96
C GLN A 41 -16.85 -6.22 8.69
N LEU A 42 -18.17 -6.14 8.54
CA LEU A 42 -18.89 -6.59 7.35
C LEU A 42 -18.50 -5.78 6.12
N LEU A 43 -18.31 -4.47 6.28
CA LEU A 43 -17.88 -3.59 5.20
C LEU A 43 -16.45 -3.92 4.73
N LYS A 44 -15.54 -4.27 5.65
CA LYS A 44 -14.18 -4.74 5.30
C LYS A 44 -14.22 -6.05 4.54
N GLU A 45 -15.10 -6.98 4.93
CA GLU A 45 -15.29 -8.23 4.20
C GLU A 45 -15.89 -7.99 2.81
N LEU A 46 -16.86 -7.09 2.70
CA LEU A 46 -17.52 -6.73 1.44
C LEU A 46 -16.54 -6.09 0.44
N GLU A 47 -15.69 -5.17 0.91
CA GLU A 47 -14.62 -4.54 0.11
C GLU A 47 -13.62 -5.59 -0.40
N LYS A 48 -13.26 -6.56 0.44
CA LYS A 48 -12.25 -7.59 0.11
C LYS A 48 -12.77 -8.75 -0.73
N SER A 49 -14.08 -8.99 -0.74
CA SER A 49 -14.65 -10.19 -1.36
C SER A 49 -15.57 -9.89 -2.53
N ILE A 50 -16.36 -8.82 -2.49
CA ILE A 50 -17.46 -8.59 -3.45
C ILE A 50 -17.21 -7.31 -4.26
N ILE A 51 -16.98 -6.19 -3.58
CA ILE A 51 -16.79 -4.87 -4.21
C ILE A 51 -15.30 -4.67 -4.48
N LEU A 52 -14.71 -5.59 -5.23
CA LEU A 52 -13.32 -5.52 -5.66
C LEU A 52 -13.21 -4.77 -6.98
N LYS A 53 -12.18 -3.94 -7.14
CA LYS A 53 -11.92 -3.30 -8.43
C LYS A 53 -11.76 -4.36 -9.52
N GLY A 54 -12.55 -4.23 -10.58
CA GLY A 54 -12.59 -5.15 -11.70
C GLY A 54 -13.57 -6.31 -11.56
N ALA A 55 -14.22 -6.50 -10.41
CA ALA A 55 -15.32 -7.44 -10.26
C ALA A 55 -16.53 -6.99 -11.09
N GLU A 56 -17.21 -7.92 -11.73
CA GLU A 56 -18.53 -7.71 -12.30
C GLU A 56 -19.57 -8.08 -11.25
N ILE A 57 -20.36 -7.09 -10.84
CA ILE A 57 -21.37 -7.23 -9.80
C ILE A 57 -22.75 -6.83 -10.34
N ASN A 58 -23.78 -7.43 -9.75
CA ASN A 58 -25.16 -6.98 -9.87
C ASN A 58 -25.69 -6.62 -8.48
N PHE A 59 -26.52 -5.60 -8.40
CA PHE A 59 -27.11 -5.18 -7.13
C PHE A 59 -28.43 -4.44 -7.31
N GLU A 60 -29.23 -4.49 -6.27
CA GLU A 60 -30.43 -3.66 -6.18
C GLU A 60 -30.06 -2.24 -5.75
N TYR A 61 -30.55 -1.24 -6.47
CA TYR A 61 -30.38 0.16 -6.13
C TYR A 61 -31.73 0.85 -5.98
N ASN A 62 -31.92 1.53 -4.85
CA ASN A 62 -33.08 2.37 -4.61
C ASN A 62 -32.72 3.84 -4.87
N GLU A 63 -33.17 4.39 -6.00
CA GLU A 63 -32.88 5.78 -6.39
C GLU A 63 -33.41 6.81 -5.38
N LYS A 64 -34.53 6.52 -4.71
CA LYS A 64 -35.14 7.45 -3.74
C LYS A 64 -34.31 7.57 -2.47
N THR A 65 -33.77 6.44 -1.99
CA THR A 65 -33.00 6.40 -0.74
C THR A 65 -31.49 6.40 -0.96
N LYS A 66 -31.04 6.31 -2.22
CA LYS A 66 -29.63 6.10 -2.61
C LYS A 66 -28.96 4.93 -1.90
N LYS A 67 -29.74 3.89 -1.59
CA LYS A 67 -29.26 2.69 -0.89
C LYS A 67 -29.00 1.57 -1.87
N VAL A 68 -27.88 0.91 -1.67
CA VAL A 68 -27.53 -0.36 -2.31
C VAL A 68 -28.11 -1.49 -1.44
N GLY A 69 -28.85 -2.39 -2.06
CA GLY A 69 -29.38 -3.61 -1.48
C GLY A 69 -28.37 -4.76 -1.58
N GLU A 70 -28.88 -5.98 -1.76
CA GLU A 70 -28.04 -7.16 -1.93
C GLU A 70 -27.17 -7.02 -3.19
N ILE A 71 -25.90 -7.45 -3.06
CA ILE A 71 -24.89 -7.39 -4.12
C ILE A 71 -24.47 -8.82 -4.41
N ASN A 72 -24.64 -9.26 -5.66
CA ASN A 72 -24.12 -10.54 -6.12
C ASN A 72 -22.94 -10.31 -7.06
N VAL A 73 -22.00 -11.25 -7.04
CA VAL A 73 -20.84 -11.24 -7.93
C VAL A 73 -21.14 -12.15 -9.11
N ASP A 74 -21.18 -11.58 -10.30
CA ASP A 74 -21.31 -12.33 -11.55
C ASP A 74 -19.96 -12.91 -12.00
N LYS A 75 -18.90 -12.10 -11.85
CA LYS A 75 -17.54 -12.50 -12.23
C LYS A 75 -16.52 -11.82 -11.32
N MET A 76 -15.70 -12.62 -10.65
CA MET A 76 -14.52 -12.10 -9.96
C MET A 76 -13.50 -11.56 -10.98
N PRO A 77 -12.74 -10.51 -10.64
CA PRO A 77 -11.63 -10.10 -11.49
C PRO A 77 -10.70 -11.31 -11.65
N GLU A 78 -10.36 -11.64 -12.88
CA GLU A 78 -9.27 -12.58 -13.12
C GLU A 78 -8.05 -12.01 -12.40
N LYS A 79 -7.48 -12.78 -11.46
CA LYS A 79 -6.18 -12.44 -10.87
C LYS A 79 -5.25 -12.20 -12.05
N LYS A 80 -4.89 -10.93 -12.29
CA LYS A 80 -3.81 -10.64 -13.21
C LYS A 80 -2.55 -11.21 -12.57
N GLU A 81 -2.16 -12.41 -13.00
CA GLU A 81 -0.79 -12.88 -12.81
C GLU A 81 0.13 -11.74 -13.28
N GLY A 82 0.81 -11.10 -12.32
CA GLY A 82 1.84 -10.09 -12.62
C GLY A 82 1.55 -8.64 -12.25
N SER A 83 0.51 -8.29 -11.48
CA SER A 83 0.51 -6.98 -10.80
C SER A 83 1.41 -7.06 -9.57
N TRP A 84 2.74 -7.03 -9.76
CA TRP A 84 3.71 -7.04 -8.65
C TRP A 84 3.40 -5.97 -7.60
N ALA A 85 2.73 -4.87 -7.98
CA ALA A 85 2.32 -3.78 -7.12
C ALA A 85 1.14 -4.11 -6.19
N GLU A 86 0.28 -5.09 -6.53
CA GLU A 86 -0.83 -5.54 -5.68
C GLU A 86 -0.35 -6.54 -4.60
N ASP A 87 0.78 -7.22 -4.84
CA ASP A 87 1.43 -8.11 -3.87
C ASP A 87 2.47 -7.40 -2.99
N MET A 88 2.61 -6.06 -3.10
CA MET A 88 3.55 -5.30 -2.26
C MET A 88 2.94 -5.00 -0.89
N THR A 89 3.78 -5.11 0.15
CA THR A 89 3.50 -4.51 1.45
C THR A 89 3.87 -3.02 1.44
N ASN A 90 3.57 -2.30 2.52
CA ASN A 90 3.95 -0.90 2.70
C ASN A 90 4.49 -0.68 4.12
N PHE A 91 5.05 0.50 4.37
CA PHE A 91 5.64 0.80 5.67
C PHE A 91 4.62 0.71 6.83
N GLU A 92 3.38 1.18 6.63
CA GLU A 92 2.34 1.16 7.66
C GLU A 92 1.97 -0.27 8.08
N ASP A 93 1.77 -1.16 7.11
CA ASP A 93 1.45 -2.58 7.35
C ASP A 93 2.60 -3.29 8.06
N LEU A 94 3.85 -3.05 7.62
CA LEU A 94 5.05 -3.63 8.23
C LEU A 94 5.24 -3.17 9.68
N LEU A 95 5.05 -1.87 9.93
CA LEU A 95 5.20 -1.30 11.27
C LEU A 95 4.08 -1.80 12.20
N SER A 96 2.85 -1.87 11.71
CA SER A 96 1.71 -2.41 12.46
C SER A 96 1.92 -3.88 12.82
N ALA A 97 2.33 -4.69 11.85
CA ALA A 97 2.66 -6.10 12.06
C ALA A 97 3.80 -6.29 13.06
N ALA A 98 4.83 -5.44 13.01
CA ALA A 98 5.93 -5.48 13.98
C ALA A 98 5.46 -5.11 15.40
N HIS A 99 4.64 -4.06 15.55
CA HIS A 99 4.08 -3.69 16.86
C HIS A 99 3.17 -4.77 17.44
N GLU A 100 2.40 -5.45 16.59
CA GLU A 100 1.55 -6.55 17.01
C GLU A 100 2.36 -7.78 17.44
N LYS A 101 3.38 -8.13 16.66
CA LYS A 101 4.23 -9.32 16.88
C LYS A 101 5.17 -9.16 18.07
N PHE A 102 5.75 -7.97 18.25
CA PHE A 102 6.86 -7.70 19.19
C PHE A 102 6.45 -6.72 20.30
N LYS A 103 5.27 -6.93 20.88
CA LYS A 103 4.68 -6.02 21.87
C LYS A 103 5.65 -5.76 23.04
N GLY A 104 6.07 -4.50 23.17
CA GLY A 104 6.90 -4.02 24.27
C GLY A 104 8.40 -4.28 24.12
N THR A 105 8.84 -4.95 23.04
CA THR A 105 10.26 -5.26 22.79
C THR A 105 10.79 -4.66 21.50
N LEU A 106 9.93 -4.10 20.64
CA LEU A 106 10.30 -3.48 19.37
C LEU A 106 11.10 -2.18 19.57
N GLU A 107 12.31 -2.16 19.05
CA GLU A 107 13.15 -0.97 18.92
C GLU A 107 13.66 -0.87 17.47
N ILE A 108 13.67 0.34 16.92
CA ILE A 108 14.17 0.63 15.57
C ILE A 108 15.21 1.74 15.68
N ARG A 109 16.41 1.50 15.17
CA ARG A 109 17.48 2.50 15.06
C ARG A 109 17.93 2.63 13.61
N THR A 110 18.27 3.83 13.20
CA THR A 110 18.82 4.13 11.88
C THR A 110 20.16 4.85 12.02
N GLU A 111 21.07 4.57 11.09
CA GLU A 111 22.35 5.25 10.99
C GLU A 111 22.76 5.39 9.52
N ILE A 112 23.51 6.46 9.21
CA ILE A 112 24.16 6.60 7.90
C ILE A 112 25.34 5.63 7.87
N LEU A 113 25.43 4.79 6.84
CA LEU A 113 26.56 3.89 6.68
C LEU A 113 27.84 4.67 6.41
N GLN A 114 28.96 4.14 6.87
CA GLN A 114 30.29 4.68 6.59
C GLN A 114 31.01 3.80 5.56
N ASP A 115 31.87 4.42 4.75
CA ASP A 115 32.77 3.70 3.84
C ASP A 115 33.95 3.07 4.61
N GLY A 116 34.84 2.39 3.88
CA GLY A 116 36.02 1.73 4.47
C GLY A 116 37.01 2.68 5.16
N ASN A 117 36.85 4.00 5.00
CA ASN A 117 37.67 5.02 5.65
C ASN A 117 36.93 5.72 6.80
N GLY A 118 35.73 5.25 7.17
CA GLY A 118 34.90 5.88 8.20
C GLY A 118 34.16 7.14 7.75
N SER A 119 34.17 7.46 6.45
CA SER A 119 33.44 8.62 5.92
C SER A 119 31.97 8.27 5.68
N PRO A 120 31.00 9.13 6.05
CA PRO A 120 29.59 8.86 5.80
C PRO A 120 29.30 8.68 4.30
N MET A 121 28.55 7.64 3.95
CA MET A 121 28.12 7.31 2.59
C MET A 121 26.97 8.22 2.14
N ILE A 122 27.24 9.52 2.09
CA ILE A 122 26.33 10.57 1.67
C ILE A 122 27.04 11.50 0.67
N ASP A 123 26.40 11.74 -0.47
CA ASP A 123 26.87 12.63 -1.53
C ASP A 123 25.71 13.57 -1.91
N PHE A 124 25.82 14.83 -1.50
CA PHE A 124 24.78 15.83 -1.73
C PHE A 124 24.68 16.25 -3.20
N GLU A 125 25.80 16.27 -3.93
CA GLU A 125 25.83 16.67 -5.33
C GLU A 125 25.15 15.61 -6.20
N LYS A 126 25.44 14.34 -5.94
CA LYS A 126 24.85 13.20 -6.66
C LYS A 126 23.53 12.72 -6.06
N LYS A 127 23.07 13.34 -4.96
CA LYS A 127 21.88 12.96 -4.19
C LYS A 127 21.88 11.46 -3.87
N ARG A 128 23.01 10.98 -3.34
CA ARG A 128 23.21 9.58 -2.97
C ARG A 128 23.34 9.46 -1.46
N ALA A 129 22.61 8.54 -0.86
CA ALA A 129 22.77 8.17 0.54
C ALA A 129 22.60 6.67 0.72
N VAL A 130 23.29 6.12 1.72
CA VAL A 130 23.10 4.75 2.20
C VAL A 130 22.89 4.78 3.71
N PHE A 131 21.78 4.20 4.15
CA PHE A 131 21.40 4.05 5.55
C PHE A 131 21.36 2.56 5.91
N LYS A 132 21.61 2.27 7.19
CA LYS A 132 21.29 0.99 7.83
C LYS A 132 20.22 1.24 8.88
N ALA A 133 19.17 0.43 8.86
CA ALA A 133 18.24 0.28 9.97
C ALA A 133 18.53 -1.02 10.71
N THR A 134 18.48 -0.97 12.03
CA THR A 134 18.52 -2.13 12.91
C THR A 134 17.22 -2.19 13.69
N VAL A 135 16.48 -3.28 13.52
CA VAL A 135 15.29 -3.60 14.31
C VAL A 135 15.71 -4.61 15.38
N THR A 136 15.56 -4.24 16.65
CA THR A 136 15.75 -5.14 17.79
C THR A 136 14.39 -5.57 18.30
N ALA A 137 14.15 -6.88 18.42
CA ALA A 137 12.91 -7.40 18.97
C ALA A 137 13.10 -8.81 19.53
N ASP A 138 12.54 -9.09 20.70
CA ASP A 138 12.62 -10.39 21.39
C ASP A 138 14.06 -10.96 21.48
N GLY A 139 15.05 -10.09 21.70
CA GLY A 139 16.47 -10.46 21.75
C GLY A 139 17.12 -10.75 20.40
N ASN A 140 16.38 -10.61 19.29
CA ASN A 140 16.88 -10.74 17.93
C ASN A 140 17.19 -9.38 17.30
N LEU A 141 18.12 -9.38 16.35
CA LEU A 141 18.53 -8.21 15.57
C LEU A 141 18.25 -8.48 14.09
N PHE A 142 17.57 -7.54 13.43
CA PHE A 142 17.27 -7.58 12.01
C PHE A 142 17.78 -6.31 11.34
N GLU A 143 18.65 -6.46 10.34
CA GLU A 143 19.30 -5.33 9.67
C GLU A 143 18.78 -5.16 8.24
N GLY A 144 18.52 -3.91 7.86
CA GLY A 144 18.08 -3.52 6.53
C GLY A 144 18.90 -2.35 6.01
N HIS A 145 19.35 -2.43 4.76
CA HIS A 145 20.10 -1.36 4.11
C HIS A 145 19.22 -0.63 3.13
N GLY A 146 19.18 0.70 3.19
CA GLY A 146 18.39 1.53 2.28
C GLY A 146 19.30 2.48 1.52
N GLU A 147 19.16 2.50 0.21
CA GLU A 147 19.96 3.36 -0.65
C GLU A 147 19.08 4.25 -1.51
N THR A 148 19.59 5.42 -1.81
CA THR A 148 19.00 6.34 -2.79
C THR A 148 20.10 6.85 -3.70
N THR A 149 19.80 6.98 -4.99
CA THR A 149 20.61 7.63 -6.02
C THR A 149 19.69 8.46 -6.90
N ALA A 150 20.20 9.50 -7.57
CA ALA A 150 19.39 10.28 -8.51
C ALA A 150 18.67 9.44 -9.59
N GLU A 151 19.16 8.23 -9.89
CA GLU A 151 18.59 7.29 -10.86
C GLU A 151 17.42 6.47 -10.30
N ASN A 152 17.34 6.26 -8.98
CA ASN A 152 16.36 5.36 -8.34
C ASN A 152 15.27 6.09 -7.53
N ILE A 153 15.18 7.42 -7.69
CA ILE A 153 14.14 8.27 -7.13
C ILE A 153 13.62 9.22 -8.21
N SER A 154 12.32 9.43 -8.24
CA SER A 154 11.68 10.32 -9.21
C SER A 154 10.56 11.16 -8.57
N GLY A 155 10.06 12.14 -9.34
CA GLY A 155 8.95 12.99 -8.95
C GLY A 155 9.21 13.87 -7.71
N GLU A 156 8.15 14.20 -6.99
CA GLU A 156 8.20 15.06 -5.80
C GLU A 156 9.03 14.46 -4.65
N THR A 157 9.13 13.13 -4.60
CA THR A 157 9.89 12.42 -3.57
C THR A 157 11.39 12.67 -3.71
N ALA A 158 11.91 12.97 -4.90
CA ALA A 158 13.32 13.26 -5.15
C ALA A 158 13.87 14.46 -4.34
N LYS A 159 13.00 15.38 -3.90
CA LYS A 159 13.37 16.48 -2.98
C LYS A 159 13.73 15.99 -1.57
N SER A 160 13.31 14.78 -1.23
CA SER A 160 13.43 14.15 0.08
C SER A 160 14.29 12.89 0.06
N TRP A 161 15.26 12.82 -0.85
CA TRP A 161 16.09 11.65 -1.13
C TRP A 161 16.77 11.04 0.11
N LEU A 162 17.19 11.86 1.08
CA LEU A 162 17.73 11.38 2.36
C LEU A 162 16.71 10.58 3.16
N ARG A 163 15.50 11.11 3.28
CA ARG A 163 14.39 10.44 4.00
C ARG A 163 14.00 9.14 3.29
N ILE A 164 14.06 9.10 1.96
CA ILE A 164 13.77 7.87 1.21
C ILE A 164 14.81 6.79 1.50
N ALA A 165 16.10 7.12 1.50
CA ALA A 165 17.15 6.16 1.84
C ALA A 165 16.93 5.57 3.24
N GLU A 166 16.63 6.44 4.21
CA GLU A 166 16.33 6.02 5.58
C GLU A 166 15.07 5.14 5.64
N THR A 167 13.94 5.56 5.04
CA THR A 167 12.71 4.76 5.03
C THR A 167 12.90 3.41 4.36
N ARG A 168 13.64 3.34 3.25
CA ARG A 168 14.00 2.07 2.57
C ARG A 168 14.76 1.12 3.49
N SER A 169 15.66 1.66 4.32
CA SER A 169 16.41 0.86 5.28
C SER A 169 15.48 0.26 6.34
N ILE A 170 14.55 1.08 6.87
CA ILE A 170 13.58 0.67 7.88
C ILE A 170 12.65 -0.43 7.35
N VAL A 171 12.03 -0.24 6.18
CA VAL A 171 11.09 -1.23 5.63
C VAL A 171 11.78 -2.56 5.35
N ARG A 172 13.04 -2.56 4.89
CA ARG A 172 13.82 -3.79 4.69
C ARG A 172 14.12 -4.50 6.00
N ALA A 173 14.48 -3.77 7.06
CA ALA A 173 14.70 -4.35 8.39
C ALA A 173 13.40 -4.93 8.97
N LEU A 174 12.28 -4.22 8.82
CA LEU A 174 10.96 -4.67 9.26
C LEU A 174 10.46 -5.89 8.49
N ARG A 175 10.75 -6.01 7.20
CA ARG A 175 10.44 -7.23 6.42
C ARG A 175 11.10 -8.46 7.02
N TRP A 176 12.37 -8.37 7.38
CA TRP A 176 13.06 -9.46 8.06
C TRP A 176 12.44 -9.77 9.43
N ALA A 177 12.21 -8.74 10.25
CA ALA A 177 11.62 -8.92 11.57
C ALA A 177 10.21 -9.55 11.52
N THR A 178 9.37 -9.11 10.58
CA THR A 178 8.00 -9.60 10.41
C THR A 178 7.90 -10.91 9.63
N ASN A 179 9.02 -11.41 9.08
CA ASN A 179 9.04 -12.53 8.13
C ASN A 179 8.16 -12.28 6.90
N ASN A 180 8.21 -11.06 6.36
CA ASN A 180 7.47 -10.65 5.17
C ASN A 180 8.38 -10.68 3.93
N ALA A 181 8.14 -11.65 3.06
CA ALA A 181 8.91 -11.84 1.83
C ALA A 181 8.53 -10.87 0.69
N THR A 182 7.41 -10.15 0.80
CA THR A 182 6.94 -9.21 -0.24
C THR A 182 7.76 -7.93 -0.25
N VAL A 183 7.97 -7.35 -1.43
CA VAL A 183 8.67 -6.05 -1.58
C VAL A 183 7.82 -4.94 -0.98
N ALA A 184 8.44 -3.99 -0.26
CA ALA A 184 7.72 -2.83 0.23
C ALA A 184 7.63 -1.73 -0.84
N GLN A 185 6.49 -1.02 -0.89
CA GLN A 185 6.24 0.05 -1.88
C GLN A 185 7.37 1.09 -1.92
N GLU A 186 7.92 1.46 -0.77
CA GLU A 186 9.00 2.44 -0.60
C GLU A 186 10.31 2.03 -1.28
N GLU A 187 10.49 0.73 -1.57
CA GLU A 187 11.65 0.19 -2.28
C GLU A 187 11.60 0.44 -3.80
N THR A 188 10.44 0.81 -4.36
CA THR A 188 10.20 0.76 -5.82
C THR A 188 10.22 2.12 -6.53
N GLY A 189 10.59 3.20 -5.84
CA GLY A 189 10.83 4.49 -6.49
C GLY A 189 9.59 5.34 -6.79
N GLY A 190 8.42 4.96 -6.28
CA GLY A 190 7.26 5.87 -6.17
C GLY A 190 6.51 6.16 -7.47
N GLU A 191 6.70 5.41 -8.55
CA GLU A 191 5.82 5.53 -9.71
C GLU A 191 4.56 4.67 -9.54
N LYS A 192 3.42 5.33 -9.34
CA LYS A 192 2.16 4.76 -9.84
C LYS A 192 2.30 4.69 -11.37
N PRO A 193 2.04 3.55 -12.02
CA PRO A 193 2.03 3.48 -13.47
C PRO A 193 1.05 4.52 -14.00
N LYS A 194 1.56 5.56 -14.67
CA LYS A 194 0.72 6.34 -15.59
C LYS A 194 0.54 5.44 -16.81
N ASP A 195 -0.63 4.83 -16.88
CA ASP A 195 -1.14 4.12 -18.04
C ASP A 195 -0.26 2.95 -18.54
N GLY A 196 -0.21 1.87 -17.76
CA GLY A 196 -0.16 0.47 -18.24
C GLY A 196 0.84 0.09 -19.34
N LYS A 197 1.87 0.90 -19.61
CA LYS A 197 2.90 0.60 -20.60
C LYS A 197 4.16 0.14 -19.87
N PRO A 198 4.73 -1.00 -20.27
CA PRO A 198 5.95 -1.49 -19.66
C PRO A 198 7.08 -0.49 -19.90
N ILE A 199 7.84 -0.22 -18.83
CA ILE A 199 9.12 0.48 -18.92
C ILE A 199 10.03 -0.41 -19.77
N LYS A 200 10.31 0.01 -21.00
CA LYS A 200 11.35 -0.63 -21.81
C LYS A 200 12.69 -0.32 -21.15
N LYS A 201 13.41 -1.38 -20.78
CA LYS A 201 14.85 -1.32 -20.48
C LYS A 201 15.63 -0.80 -21.69
#